data_AF-A0A933YQQ2-F1
#
_entry.id   AF-A0A933YQQ2-F1
#
_cell.length_a   1.000
_cell.length_b   1.000
_cell.length_c   1.000
_cell.angle_alpha   90.00
_cell.angle_beta   90.00
_cell.angle_gamma   90.00
#
_symmetry.space_group_name_H-M   'P 1'
#
loop_
_entity.id
_entity.type
_entity.pdbx_description
1 polymer ?
#
loop_
_entity_poly.entity_id
_entity_poly.type
_entity_poly.pdbx_seq_one_letter_code
_entity_poly.pdbx_strand_id
1 'polypeptide(L)'
;MPERHSSTAARDSSLWRIALFVFIVFSIVWLGAANVRALIGNDILKTGTVEFEDYIDPSAEREVFRLMSIASVAVLIGYTGTLLSSIVFVVASPFRFKEHGWLMMSAILFYLFVPVEVYTLHLDWKMVYLEFFTTADNMAFRTLFRARLMALQGAPLIAQLCYYTIVALAVFQPMRKKMPAV
;
A
#
# COMPACT_ATOMS: atom_id res chain seq x y z
N MET A 1 13.84 -16.61 50.23
CA MET A 1 13.14 -15.41 49.73
C MET A 1 12.89 -15.59 48.24
N PRO A 2 11.66 -15.96 47.84
CA PRO A 2 11.29 -16.12 46.44
C PRO A 2 10.67 -14.82 45.88
N GLU A 3 10.54 -14.79 44.55
CA GLU A 3 9.72 -13.87 43.75
C GLU A 3 10.27 -12.48 43.41
N ARG A 4 11.00 -12.41 42.29
CA ARG A 4 10.99 -11.22 41.41
C ARG A 4 11.50 -11.48 39.98
N HIS A 5 10.98 -12.51 39.31
CA HIS A 5 11.21 -12.69 37.86
C HIS A 5 9.97 -13.25 37.16
N SER A 6 8.89 -12.48 37.07
CA SER A 6 7.72 -12.87 36.26
C SER A 6 7.00 -11.70 35.56
N SER A 7 7.54 -10.48 35.58
CA SER A 7 6.86 -9.31 35.01
C SER A 7 7.19 -9.00 33.54
N THR A 8 8.20 -9.62 32.94
CA THR A 8 8.62 -9.32 31.56
C THR A 8 8.10 -10.31 30.51
N ALA A 9 7.65 -11.50 30.91
CA ALA A 9 7.27 -12.55 29.95
C ALA A 9 5.87 -12.36 29.31
N ALA A 10 5.00 -11.52 29.88
CA ALA A 10 3.62 -11.36 29.40
C ALA A 10 3.42 -10.17 28.43
N ARG A 11 4.39 -9.26 28.31
CA ARG A 11 4.28 -8.09 27.40
C ARG A 11 4.58 -8.40 25.94
N ASP A 12 5.30 -9.48 25.64
CA ASP A 12 5.76 -9.80 24.28
C ASP A 12 4.71 -10.50 23.41
N SER A 13 3.70 -11.16 23.99
CA SER A 13 2.71 -11.93 23.20
C SER A 13 1.61 -11.08 22.57
N SER A 14 1.43 -9.84 23.02
CA SER A 14 0.38 -8.92 22.52
C SER A 14 0.88 -7.97 21.45
N LEU A 15 2.16 -7.57 21.46
CA LEU A 15 2.67 -6.54 20.57
C LEU A 15 2.59 -6.93 19.09
N TRP A 16 3.01 -8.15 18.74
CA TRP A 16 2.93 -8.63 17.36
C TRP A 16 1.48 -8.79 16.87
N ARG A 17 0.54 -9.11 17.77
CA ARG A 17 -0.89 -9.21 17.44
C ARG A 17 -1.50 -7.85 17.15
N ILE A 18 -1.15 -6.86 17.96
CA ILE A 18 -1.56 -5.46 17.75
C ILE A 18 -0.95 -4.96 16.44
N ALA A 19 0.35 -5.18 16.22
CA ALA A 19 1.03 -4.80 14.98
C ALA A 19 0.37 -5.47 13.75
N LEU A 20 0.02 -6.75 13.85
CA LEU A 20 -0.68 -7.47 12.78
C LEU A 20 -2.08 -6.90 12.52
N PHE A 21 -2.84 -6.61 13.59
CA PHE A 21 -4.17 -6.01 13.46
C PHE A 21 -4.09 -4.64 12.78
N VAL A 22 -3.19 -3.78 13.24
CA VAL A 22 -2.92 -2.46 12.66
C VAL A 22 -2.49 -2.61 11.21
N PHE A 23 -1.57 -3.54 10.90
CA PHE A 23 -1.13 -3.85 9.55
C PHE A 23 -2.30 -4.21 8.62
N ILE A 24 -3.21 -5.08 9.06
CA ILE A 24 -4.38 -5.47 8.26
C ILE A 24 -5.30 -4.26 8.00
N VAL A 25 -5.62 -3.49 9.04
CA VAL A 25 -6.52 -2.32 8.92
C VAL A 25 -5.94 -1.29 7.95
N PHE A 26 -4.68 -0.90 8.13
CA PHE A 26 -4.03 0.06 7.24
C PHE A 26 -3.89 -0.49 5.81
N SER A 27 -3.64 -1.80 5.65
CA SER A 27 -3.56 -2.45 4.34
C SER A 27 -4.89 -2.39 3.59
N ILE A 28 -6.03 -2.59 4.27
CA ILE A 28 -7.35 -2.49 3.67
C ILE A 28 -7.62 -1.05 3.22
N VAL A 29 -7.33 -0.07 4.07
CA VAL A 29 -7.51 1.36 3.73
C VAL A 29 -6.63 1.75 2.55
N TRP A 30 -5.35 1.35 2.57
CA TRP A 30 -4.41 1.64 1.50
C TRP A 30 -4.82 1.00 0.17
N LEU A 31 -5.12 -0.31 0.16
CA LEU A 31 -5.55 -1.01 -1.06
C LEU A 31 -6.87 -0.43 -1.59
N GLY A 32 -7.83 -0.14 -0.71
CA GLY A 32 -9.09 0.50 -1.09
C GLY A 32 -8.86 1.86 -1.75
N ALA A 33 -8.07 2.73 -1.11
CA ALA A 33 -7.73 4.05 -1.64
C ALA A 33 -6.96 3.97 -2.96
N ALA A 34 -6.06 2.99 -3.12
CA ALA A 34 -5.34 2.75 -4.36
C ALA A 34 -6.28 2.40 -5.52
N ASN A 35 -7.30 1.55 -5.28
CA ASN A 35 -8.31 1.21 -6.27
C ASN A 35 -9.20 2.41 -6.62
N VAL A 36 -9.75 3.11 -5.63
CA VAL A 36 -10.59 4.30 -5.85
C VAL A 36 -9.85 5.32 -6.71
N ARG A 37 -8.58 5.53 -6.42
CA ARG A 37 -7.74 6.44 -7.16
C ARG A 37 -7.43 5.98 -8.59
N ALA A 38 -7.26 4.67 -8.81
CA ALA A 38 -7.08 4.12 -10.14
C ALA A 38 -8.35 4.32 -10.99
N LEU A 39 -9.54 4.18 -10.39
CA LEU A 39 -10.82 4.44 -11.03
C LEU A 39 -10.95 5.92 -11.41
N ILE A 40 -10.74 6.83 -10.45
CA ILE A 40 -10.80 8.30 -10.69
C ILE A 40 -9.80 8.73 -11.77
N GLY A 41 -8.58 8.17 -11.76
CA GLY A 41 -7.57 8.48 -12.77
C GLY A 41 -7.96 8.01 -14.16
N ASN A 42 -8.73 6.92 -14.27
CA ASN A 42 -9.20 6.40 -15.55
C ASN A 42 -10.29 7.30 -16.18
N ASP A 43 -11.00 8.11 -15.39
CA ASP A 43 -12.05 9.02 -15.89
C ASP A 43 -11.49 10.17 -16.77
N ILE A 44 -10.20 10.50 -16.65
CA ILE A 44 -9.52 11.54 -17.47
C ILE A 44 -8.91 10.95 -18.75
N LEU A 45 -8.75 9.63 -18.80
CA LEU A 45 -8.10 8.94 -19.91
C LEU A 45 -9.13 8.41 -20.89
N LYS A 46 -8.77 8.37 -22.17
CA LYS A 46 -9.52 7.60 -23.17
C LYS A 46 -9.48 6.13 -22.74
N THR A 47 -10.66 5.54 -22.57
CA THR A 47 -10.81 4.18 -22.04
C THR A 47 -9.91 3.19 -22.78
N GLY A 48 -9.04 2.49 -22.05
CA GLY A 48 -8.12 1.49 -22.61
C GLY A 48 -6.82 2.07 -23.20
N THR A 49 -6.59 3.38 -23.09
CA THR A 49 -5.35 4.04 -23.52
C THR A 49 -4.74 4.89 -22.39
N VAL A 50 -3.51 5.35 -22.60
CA VAL A 50 -2.81 6.28 -21.68
C VAL A 50 -2.94 7.74 -22.18
N GLU A 51 -3.79 7.96 -23.18
CA GLU A 51 -4.04 9.27 -23.76
C GLU A 51 -5.16 9.98 -23.00
N PHE A 52 -5.04 11.30 -22.90
CA PHE A 52 -6.09 12.13 -22.30
C PHE A 52 -7.26 12.24 -23.26
N GLU A 53 -8.47 12.36 -22.74
CA GLU A 53 -9.65 12.65 -23.54
C GLU A 53 -9.48 13.99 -24.28
N ASP A 54 -9.93 14.05 -25.54
CA ASP A 54 -9.65 15.19 -26.43
C ASP A 54 -10.37 16.47 -25.98
N TYR A 55 -11.47 16.32 -25.24
CA TYR A 55 -12.23 17.44 -24.68
C TYR A 55 -12.75 17.11 -23.28
N ILE A 56 -12.17 17.76 -22.27
CA ILE A 56 -12.68 17.78 -20.90
C ILE A 56 -12.86 19.24 -20.52
N ASP A 57 -14.03 19.58 -19.96
CA ASP A 57 -14.25 20.91 -19.41
C ASP A 57 -13.24 21.21 -18.30
N PRO A 58 -12.55 22.37 -18.30
CA PRO A 58 -11.52 22.68 -17.31
C PRO A 58 -12.00 22.61 -15.86
N SER A 59 -13.28 22.86 -15.60
CA SER A 59 -13.87 22.76 -14.26
C SER A 59 -14.07 21.31 -13.82
N ALA A 60 -14.50 20.44 -14.74
CA ALA A 60 -14.63 19.00 -14.50
C ALA A 60 -13.26 18.35 -14.25
N GLU A 61 -12.27 18.72 -15.05
CA GLU A 61 -10.89 18.23 -14.87
C GLU A 61 -10.32 18.62 -13.50
N ARG A 62 -10.52 19.88 -13.09
CA ARG A 62 -10.05 20.36 -11.79
C ARG A 62 -10.65 19.54 -10.65
N GLU A 63 -11.94 19.20 -10.75
CA GLU A 63 -12.62 18.40 -9.75
C GLU A 63 -12.06 16.97 -9.68
N VAL A 64 -11.76 16.34 -10.82
CA VAL A 64 -11.14 15.00 -10.82
C VAL A 64 -9.75 15.04 -10.19
N PHE A 65 -8.93 16.06 -10.46
CA PHE A 65 -7.64 16.23 -9.80
C PHE A 65 -7.76 16.47 -8.29
N ARG A 66 -8.80 17.20 -7.85
CA ARG A 66 -9.12 17.39 -6.43
C ARG A 66 -9.46 16.05 -5.77
N LEU A 67 -10.35 15.27 -6.37
CA LEU A 67 -10.72 13.93 -5.87
C LEU A 67 -9.51 12.98 -5.85
N MET A 68 -8.68 13.02 -6.88
CA MET A 68 -7.46 12.22 -6.95
C MET A 68 -6.45 12.62 -5.86
N SER A 69 -6.34 13.91 -5.54
CA SER A 69 -5.49 14.41 -4.46
C SER A 69 -5.99 13.96 -3.08
N ILE A 70 -7.30 14.05 -2.83
CA ILE A 70 -7.92 13.53 -1.60
C ILE A 70 -7.68 12.02 -1.45
N ALA A 71 -7.89 11.24 -2.52
CA ALA A 71 -7.61 9.81 -2.51
C ALA A 71 -6.13 9.52 -2.25
N SER A 72 -5.23 10.37 -2.76
CA SER A 72 -3.78 10.25 -2.54
C SER A 72 -3.38 10.50 -1.08
N VAL A 73 -4.09 11.36 -0.34
CA VAL A 73 -3.90 11.50 1.12
C VAL A 73 -4.19 10.18 1.84
N ALA A 74 -5.30 9.51 1.49
CA ALA A 74 -5.64 8.22 2.07
C ALA A 74 -4.60 7.14 1.73
N VAL A 75 -4.06 7.14 0.51
CA VAL A 75 -2.95 6.25 0.11
C VAL A 75 -1.68 6.53 0.92
N LEU A 76 -1.30 7.80 1.10
CA LEU A 76 -0.11 8.21 1.87
C LEU A 76 -0.17 7.72 3.31
N ILE A 77 -1.27 8.02 4.01
CA ILE A 77 -1.48 7.63 5.40
C ILE A 77 -1.60 6.11 5.51
N GLY A 78 -2.39 5.51 4.62
CA GLY A 78 -2.62 4.07 4.52
C GLY A 78 -1.31 3.30 4.40
N TYR A 79 -0.53 3.59 3.36
CA TYR A 79 0.71 2.88 3.08
C TYR A 79 1.77 3.10 4.16
N THR A 80 1.94 4.32 4.66
CA THR A 80 2.91 4.60 5.72
C THR A 80 2.58 3.78 6.97
N GLY A 81 1.30 3.72 7.35
CA GLY A 81 0.83 2.87 8.44
C GLY A 81 1.08 1.39 8.19
N THR A 82 0.78 0.90 6.98
CA THR A 82 1.05 -0.49 6.56
C THR A 82 2.53 -0.82 6.62
N LEU A 83 3.40 0.03 6.08
CA LEU A 83 4.84 -0.21 6.05
C LEU A 83 5.42 -0.25 7.47
N LEU A 84 5.11 0.73 8.32
CA LEU A 84 5.61 0.78 9.69
C LEU A 84 5.13 -0.42 10.52
N SER A 85 3.85 -0.74 10.45
CA SER A 85 3.28 -1.88 11.17
C SER A 85 3.80 -3.23 10.65
N SER A 86 4.06 -3.35 9.34
CA SER A 86 4.67 -4.56 8.77
C SER A 86 6.08 -4.80 9.29
N ILE A 87 6.89 -3.74 9.43
CA ILE A 87 8.25 -3.82 9.98
C ILE A 87 8.18 -4.25 11.45
N VAL A 88 7.32 -3.59 12.24
CA VAL A 88 7.13 -3.94 13.65
C VAL A 88 6.67 -5.39 13.80
N PHE A 89 5.72 -5.84 12.96
CA PHE A 89 5.26 -7.23 12.97
C PHE A 89 6.39 -8.21 12.67
N VAL A 90 7.20 -7.96 11.64
CA VAL A 90 8.31 -8.83 11.27
C VAL A 90 9.34 -8.95 12.39
N VAL A 91 9.68 -7.83 13.05
CA VAL A 91 10.67 -7.81 14.14
C VAL A 91 10.13 -8.40 15.44
N ALA A 92 8.87 -8.13 15.80
CA ALA A 92 8.27 -8.55 17.06
C ALA A 92 7.67 -9.96 17.00
N SER A 93 7.42 -10.51 15.81
CA SER A 93 6.75 -11.81 15.71
C SER A 93 7.68 -12.96 16.10
N PRO A 94 7.16 -13.98 16.81
CA PRO A 94 7.92 -15.20 17.09
C PRO A 94 8.05 -16.12 15.87
N PHE A 95 7.45 -15.76 14.72
CA PHE A 95 7.41 -16.60 13.53
C PHE A 95 8.73 -16.57 12.79
N ARG A 96 9.39 -17.73 12.68
CA ARG A 96 10.62 -17.86 11.91
C ARG A 96 10.29 -18.03 10.43
N PHE A 97 10.79 -17.13 9.58
CA PHE A 97 10.59 -17.18 8.12
C PHE A 97 10.98 -18.53 7.49
N LYS A 98 12.02 -19.18 8.03
CA LYS A 98 12.49 -20.50 7.55
C LYS A 98 11.53 -21.65 7.84
N GLU A 99 10.68 -21.50 8.87
CA GLU A 99 9.72 -22.52 9.28
C GLU A 99 8.35 -22.31 8.61
N HIS A 100 8.04 -21.06 8.27
CA HIS A 100 6.79 -20.67 7.62
C HIS A 100 7.03 -20.08 6.22
N GLY A 101 7.20 -20.95 5.23
CA GLY A 101 7.47 -20.54 3.84
C GLY A 101 6.41 -19.62 3.23
N TRP A 102 5.13 -19.76 3.65
CA TRP A 102 4.05 -18.86 3.21
C TRP A 102 4.26 -17.42 3.71
N LEU A 103 4.71 -17.24 4.96
CA LEU A 103 4.98 -15.93 5.54
C LEU A 103 6.18 -15.25 4.87
N MET A 104 7.21 -16.04 4.57
CA MET A 104 8.40 -15.58 3.86
C MET A 104 8.03 -15.11 2.44
N MET A 105 7.22 -15.88 1.71
CA MET A 105 6.81 -15.51 0.37
C MET A 105 5.93 -14.24 0.36
N SER A 106 5.00 -14.13 1.31
CA SER A 106 4.21 -12.91 1.50
C SER A 106 5.10 -11.69 1.81
N ALA A 107 6.10 -11.84 2.67
CA ALA A 107 7.03 -10.77 2.98
C ALA A 107 7.87 -10.36 1.75
N ILE A 108 8.39 -11.32 0.98
CA ILE A 108 9.16 -11.02 -0.24
C ILE A 108 8.29 -10.25 -1.23
N LEU A 109 7.07 -10.71 -1.51
CA LEU A 109 6.15 -10.02 -2.42
C LEU A 109 5.82 -8.61 -1.95
N PHE A 110 5.68 -8.39 -0.65
CA PHE A 110 5.42 -7.06 -0.10
C PHE A 110 6.64 -6.13 -0.20
N TYR A 111 7.79 -6.57 0.32
CA TYR A 111 8.98 -5.72 0.43
C TYR A 111 9.69 -5.48 -0.91
N LEU A 112 9.53 -6.36 -1.89
CA LEU A 112 10.10 -6.20 -3.23
C LEU A 112 9.58 -4.93 -3.92
N PHE A 113 8.31 -4.58 -3.72
CA PHE A 113 7.69 -3.41 -4.36
C PHE A 113 7.75 -2.14 -3.51
N VAL A 114 8.40 -2.16 -2.34
CA VAL A 114 8.56 -0.95 -1.51
C VAL A 114 9.22 0.22 -2.27
N PRO A 115 10.31 0.02 -3.06
CA PRO A 115 10.89 1.13 -3.83
C PRO A 115 9.92 1.74 -4.84
N VAL A 116 9.09 0.89 -5.46
CA VAL A 116 8.05 1.31 -6.42
C VAL A 116 7.00 2.15 -5.71
N GLU A 117 6.49 1.70 -4.57
CA GLU A 117 5.50 2.43 -3.77
C GLU A 117 6.06 3.73 -3.21
N VAL A 118 7.31 3.75 -2.74
CA VAL A 118 7.93 4.99 -2.23
C VAL A 118 8.05 6.04 -3.34
N TYR A 119 8.37 5.63 -4.57
CA TYR A 119 8.41 6.55 -5.70
C TYR A 119 7.03 7.08 -6.07
N THR A 120 6.00 6.22 -6.12
CA THR A 120 4.63 6.66 -6.42
C THR A 120 4.11 7.59 -5.31
N LEU A 121 4.40 7.29 -4.04
CA LEU A 121 4.06 8.15 -2.90
C LEU A 121 4.73 9.52 -2.96
N HIS A 122 5.95 9.61 -3.49
CA HIS A 122 6.60 10.91 -3.70
C HIS A 122 5.86 11.77 -4.72
N LEU A 123 5.37 11.17 -5.81
CA LEU A 123 4.52 11.87 -6.79
C LEU A 123 3.17 12.25 -6.17
N ASP A 124 2.62 11.40 -5.33
CA ASP A 124 1.35 11.59 -4.64
C ASP A 124 1.44 12.75 -3.64
N TRP A 125 2.53 12.80 -2.87
CA TRP A 125 2.82 13.90 -1.97
C TRP A 125 2.90 15.23 -2.72
N LYS A 126 3.52 15.27 -3.91
CA LYS A 126 3.55 16.47 -4.75
C LYS A 126 2.16 16.89 -5.21
N MET A 127 1.31 15.95 -5.61
CA MET A 127 -0.08 16.26 -6.01
C MET A 127 -0.87 16.85 -4.83
N VAL A 128 -0.78 16.22 -3.65
CA VAL A 128 -1.41 16.72 -2.42
C VAL A 128 -0.88 18.11 -2.06
N TYR A 129 0.44 18.31 -2.13
CA TYR A 129 1.03 19.61 -1.86
C TYR A 129 0.51 20.69 -2.80
N LEU A 130 0.44 20.38 -4.11
CA LEU A 130 -0.09 21.30 -5.11
C LEU A 130 -1.57 21.65 -4.89
N GLU A 131 -2.36 20.72 -4.35
CA GLU A 131 -3.79 20.94 -4.15
C GLU A 131 -4.11 21.74 -2.88
N PHE A 132 -3.44 21.43 -1.77
CA PHE A 132 -3.81 22.00 -0.46
C PHE A 132 -2.99 23.23 -0.06
N PHE A 133 -1.79 23.42 -0.62
CA PHE A 133 -0.87 24.48 -0.17
C PHE A 133 -0.54 25.52 -1.24
N THR A 134 -1.09 25.40 -2.45
CA THR A 134 -0.89 26.37 -3.53
C THR A 134 -2.12 26.43 -4.44
N THR A 135 -2.17 27.46 -5.29
CA THR A 135 -3.18 27.62 -6.34
C THR A 135 -2.58 27.18 -7.67
N ALA A 136 -2.30 25.88 -7.80
CA ALA A 136 -1.65 25.33 -8.98
C ALA A 136 -2.62 25.17 -10.16
N ASP A 137 -2.12 25.43 -11.36
CA ASP A 137 -2.86 25.26 -12.62
C ASP A 137 -2.98 23.76 -13.00
N ASN A 138 -4.04 23.41 -13.74
CA ASN A 138 -4.35 22.04 -14.18
C ASN A 138 -3.19 21.40 -14.97
N MET A 139 -2.40 22.23 -15.67
CA MET A 139 -1.19 21.78 -16.37
C MET A 139 -0.19 21.08 -15.45
N ALA A 140 0.04 21.59 -14.23
CA ALA A 140 0.97 20.99 -13.28
C ALA A 140 0.48 19.61 -12.81
N PHE A 141 -0.83 19.47 -12.59
CA PHE A 141 -1.46 18.19 -12.24
C PHE A 141 -1.37 17.18 -13.38
N ARG A 142 -1.65 17.60 -14.63
CA ARG A 142 -1.47 16.75 -15.82
C ARG A 142 -0.04 16.22 -15.93
N THR A 143 0.97 17.06 -15.69
CA THR A 143 2.38 16.64 -15.76
C THR A 143 2.70 15.59 -14.70
N LEU A 144 2.25 15.78 -13.46
CA LEU A 144 2.47 14.80 -12.38
C LEU A 144 1.72 13.49 -12.65
N PHE A 145 0.49 13.56 -13.15
CA PHE A 145 -0.30 12.39 -13.50
C PHE A 145 0.34 11.60 -14.65
N ARG A 146 0.80 12.27 -15.71
CA ARG A 146 1.59 11.65 -16.79
C ARG A 146 2.86 11.00 -16.28
N ALA A 147 3.60 11.70 -15.42
CA ALA A 147 4.82 11.17 -14.83
C ALA A 147 4.53 9.87 -14.07
N ARG A 148 3.43 9.80 -13.33
CA ARG A 148 3.02 8.58 -12.62
C ARG A 148 2.66 7.42 -13.55
N LEU A 149 1.91 7.68 -14.63
CA LEU A 149 1.52 6.65 -15.59
C LEU A 149 2.71 6.12 -16.39
N MET A 150 3.61 7.01 -16.83
CA MET A 150 4.71 6.66 -17.72
C MET A 150 5.97 6.18 -17.01
N ALA A 151 6.26 6.67 -15.80
CA ALA A 151 7.53 6.37 -15.12
C ALA A 151 7.71 4.89 -14.76
N LEU A 152 6.63 4.11 -14.64
CA LEU A 152 6.70 2.70 -14.23
C LEU A 152 6.00 1.71 -15.17
N GLN A 153 5.43 2.15 -16.30
CA GLN A 153 4.87 1.27 -17.35
C GLN A 153 4.06 0.07 -16.81
N GLY A 154 3.18 0.30 -15.83
CA GLY A 154 2.34 -0.76 -15.25
C GLY A 154 2.93 -1.52 -14.05
N ALA A 155 4.13 -1.21 -13.57
CA ALA A 155 4.66 -1.80 -12.33
C ALA A 155 3.73 -1.62 -11.11
N PRO A 156 3.02 -0.47 -10.92
CA PRO A 156 2.05 -0.34 -9.84
C PRO A 156 0.87 -1.33 -9.97
N LEU A 157 0.46 -1.66 -11.19
CA LEU A 157 -0.59 -2.66 -11.43
C LEU A 157 -0.10 -4.06 -11.05
N ILE A 158 1.13 -4.41 -11.45
CA ILE A 158 1.75 -5.69 -11.09
C ILE A 158 1.89 -5.79 -9.57
N ALA A 159 2.36 -4.73 -8.90
CA ALA A 159 2.45 -4.67 -7.45
C ALA A 159 1.08 -4.93 -6.79
N GLN A 160 0.02 -4.30 -7.32
CA GLN A 160 -1.34 -4.49 -6.82
C GLN A 160 -1.84 -5.93 -6.94
N LEU A 161 -1.57 -6.60 -8.07
CA LEU A 161 -1.85 -8.03 -8.24
C LEU A 161 -1.04 -8.89 -7.27
N CYS A 162 0.22 -8.54 -7.01
CA CYS A 162 1.04 -9.22 -6.01
C CYS A 162 0.45 -9.07 -4.60
N TYR A 163 -0.08 -7.90 -4.23
CA TYR A 163 -0.72 -7.71 -2.92
C TYR A 163 -1.99 -8.54 -2.76
N TYR A 164 -2.81 -8.69 -3.81
CA TYR A 164 -3.95 -9.63 -3.77
C TYR A 164 -3.49 -11.08 -3.65
N THR A 165 -2.37 -11.42 -4.29
CA THR A 165 -1.76 -12.76 -4.14
C THR A 165 -1.30 -13.03 -2.71
N ILE A 166 -0.79 -12.02 -1.99
CA ILE A 166 -0.42 -12.13 -0.57
C ILE A 166 -1.65 -12.53 0.26
N VAL A 167 -2.82 -11.95 -0.01
CA VAL A 167 -4.06 -12.31 0.69
C VAL A 167 -4.39 -13.79 0.46
N ALA A 168 -4.32 -14.26 -0.79
CA ALA A 168 -4.54 -15.67 -1.09
C ALA A 168 -3.53 -16.59 -0.38
N LEU A 169 -2.24 -16.25 -0.40
CA LEU A 169 -1.19 -17.02 0.28
C LEU A 169 -1.38 -17.06 1.80
N ALA A 170 -1.79 -15.94 2.41
CA ALA A 170 -2.05 -15.85 3.84
C ALA A 170 -3.26 -16.69 4.28
N VAL A 171 -4.30 -16.78 3.42
CA VAL A 171 -5.52 -17.58 3.69
C VAL A 171 -5.27 -19.07 3.47
N PHE A 172 -4.74 -19.46 2.30
CA PHE A 172 -4.63 -20.88 1.94
C PHE A 172 -3.38 -21.56 2.53
N GLN A 173 -2.36 -20.79 2.91
CA GLN A 173 -1.12 -21.28 3.55
C GLN A 173 -0.53 -22.56 2.89
N PRO A 174 -0.37 -22.60 1.55
CA PRO A 174 -0.06 -23.84 0.81
C PRO A 174 1.28 -24.49 1.21
N MET A 175 2.21 -23.70 1.76
CA MET A 175 3.56 -24.13 2.17
C MET A 175 3.71 -24.37 3.67
N ARG A 176 2.61 -24.60 4.39
CA ARG A 176 2.68 -25.01 5.79
C ARG A 176 3.26 -26.43 5.85
N LYS A 177 4.45 -26.59 6.41
CA LYS A 177 5.03 -27.91 6.68
C LYS A 177 4.03 -28.70 7.54
N LYS A 178 3.46 -29.78 6.99
CA LYS A 178 2.71 -30.75 7.78
C LYS A 178 3.73 -31.48 8.65
N MET A 179 3.54 -31.45 9.96
CA MET A 179 4.27 -32.39 10.83
C MET A 179 3.90 -33.81 10.37
N PRO A 180 4.88 -34.69 10.13
CA PRO A 180 4.57 -36.10 9.92
C PRO A 180 3.82 -36.59 11.16
N ALA A 181 2.67 -37.23 10.95
CA ALA A 181 1.95 -37.92 12.01
C ALA A 181 2.90 -38.99 12.57
N VAL A 182 3.24 -38.87 13.85
CA VAL A 182 3.93 -39.91 14.62
C VAL A 182 2.89 -40.91 15.09
#